data_AF-A0A3D6BKE3-F1
#
_entry.id   AF-A0A3D6BKE3-F1
#
_cell.length_a   1.000
_cell.length_b   1.000
_cell.length_c   1.000
_cell.angle_alpha   90.00
_cell.angle_beta   90.00
_cell.angle_gamma   90.00
#
_symmetry.space_group_name_H-M   'P 1'
#
loop_
_entity.id
_entity.type
_entity.pdbx_description
1 polymer ?
#
loop_
_entity_poly.entity_id
_entity_poly.type
_entity_poly.pdbx_seq_one_letter_code
_entity_poly.pdbx_strand_id
1 'polypeptide(L)'
;MYFRRYRNQMHARQRRHRSAGVVAFAVAVLAMCVAVSWFLGKLSTQIAVSDATDIVTKAVNDSINEVIGQGIYGFDYFVNLDKDSDGSVTAITSNMAHINTLSTDILNSVIESTDNGVINVGIPFGNLTGLNLLLNKGPDVNVQIIMLTSSRVDFRNEVVSCGINQAKYQLVLEVTIDIDVLIPWGTESATTVTEVIVADTVIVGKVPNTYLNMEN
;
A
#
# COMPACT_ATOMS: atom_id res chain seq x y z
N MET A 1 85.20 -24.62 4.39
CA MET A 1 84.44 -24.03 3.26
C MET A 1 82.96 -23.93 3.66
N TYR A 2 82.63 -22.94 4.50
CA TYR A 2 81.42 -22.90 5.35
C TYR A 2 80.53 -21.67 5.05
N PHE A 3 80.07 -21.45 3.81
CA PHE A 3 79.18 -20.31 3.51
C PHE A 3 78.25 -20.56 2.31
N ARG A 4 77.31 -21.51 2.43
CA ARG A 4 76.26 -21.69 1.39
C ARG A 4 74.83 -21.95 1.87
N ARG A 5 74.54 -21.90 3.18
CA ARG A 5 73.19 -22.21 3.72
C ARG A 5 72.29 -21.01 4.08
N TYR A 6 72.79 -19.77 4.08
CA TYR A 6 72.02 -18.60 4.55
C TYR A 6 71.19 -17.85 3.50
N ARG A 7 71.16 -18.28 2.23
CA ARG A 7 70.47 -17.53 1.16
C ARG A 7 69.02 -17.98 0.87
N ASN A 8 68.57 -19.11 1.42
CA ASN A 8 67.22 -19.64 1.14
C ASN A 8 66.14 -19.23 2.15
N GLN A 9 66.50 -18.69 3.33
CA GLN A 9 65.50 -18.30 4.34
C GLN A 9 64.84 -16.94 4.09
N MET A 10 65.50 -16.01 3.37
CA MET A 10 64.91 -14.70 3.09
C MET A 10 63.78 -14.76 2.04
N HIS A 11 63.88 -15.63 1.03
CA HIS A 11 62.82 -15.80 0.03
C HIS A 11 61.56 -16.48 0.58
N ALA A 12 61.67 -17.28 1.64
CA ALA A 12 60.53 -17.92 2.29
C ALA A 12 59.66 -16.91 3.07
N ARG A 13 60.29 -15.93 3.74
CA ARG A 13 59.58 -14.90 4.51
C ARG A 13 58.85 -13.91 3.60
N GLN A 14 59.44 -13.56 2.45
CA GLN A 14 58.87 -12.63 1.48
C GLN A 14 57.69 -13.24 0.68
N ARG A 15 57.69 -14.56 0.41
CA ARG A 15 56.54 -15.28 -0.18
C ARG A 15 55.33 -15.38 0.77
N ARG A 16 55.56 -15.45 2.09
CA ARG A 16 54.52 -15.55 3.11
C ARG A 16 53.72 -14.25 3.29
N HIS A 17 54.37 -13.08 3.14
CA HIS A 17 53.66 -11.78 3.17
C HIS A 17 52.85 -11.49 1.90
N ARG A 18 53.33 -11.92 0.72
CA ARG A 18 52.58 -11.76 -0.54
C ARG A 18 51.33 -12.64 -0.60
N SER A 19 51.39 -13.87 -0.09
CA SER A 19 50.22 -14.75 0.00
C SER A 19 49.20 -14.28 1.03
N ALA A 20 49.63 -13.72 2.17
CA ALA A 20 48.73 -13.14 3.16
C ALA A 20 47.93 -11.94 2.60
N GLY A 21 48.55 -11.08 1.77
CA GLY A 21 47.86 -9.97 1.10
C GLY A 21 46.80 -10.42 0.09
N VAL A 22 47.09 -11.47 -0.69
CA VAL A 22 46.12 -12.06 -1.63
C VAL A 22 44.95 -12.69 -0.90
N VAL A 23 45.20 -13.40 0.21
CA VAL A 23 44.12 -13.97 1.04
C VAL A 23 43.28 -12.87 1.68
N ALA A 24 43.89 -11.82 2.24
CA ALA A 24 43.15 -10.69 2.81
C ALA A 24 42.30 -9.97 1.75
N PHE A 25 42.82 -9.77 0.54
CA PHE A 25 42.07 -9.21 -0.57
C PHE A 25 40.90 -10.11 -0.98
N ALA A 26 41.12 -11.42 -1.12
CA ALA A 26 40.07 -12.38 -1.44
C ALA A 26 38.95 -12.40 -0.37
N VAL A 27 39.32 -12.36 0.91
CA VAL A 27 38.36 -12.26 2.03
C VAL A 27 37.59 -10.93 1.99
N ALA A 28 38.26 -9.82 1.69
CA ALA A 28 37.61 -8.52 1.57
C ALA A 28 36.61 -8.48 0.40
N VAL A 29 36.97 -9.04 -0.76
CA VAL A 29 36.08 -9.17 -1.92
C VAL A 29 34.89 -10.07 -1.58
N LEU A 30 35.12 -11.20 -0.93
CA LEU A 30 34.04 -12.11 -0.53
C LEU A 30 33.09 -11.44 0.48
N ALA A 31 33.63 -10.75 1.48
CA ALA A 31 32.83 -9.97 2.42
C ALA A 31 32.03 -8.86 1.73
N MET A 32 32.63 -8.18 0.75
CA MET A 32 31.93 -7.19 -0.08
C MET A 32 30.80 -7.83 -0.90
N CYS A 33 31.04 -8.97 -1.54
CA CYS A 33 30.02 -9.70 -2.29
C CYS A 33 28.85 -10.14 -1.40
N VAL A 34 29.12 -10.62 -0.18
CA VAL A 34 28.09 -10.99 0.78
C VAL A 34 27.29 -9.75 1.21
N ALA A 35 27.97 -8.64 1.53
CA ALA A 35 27.32 -7.39 1.91
C ALA A 35 26.43 -6.84 0.79
N VAL A 36 26.92 -6.85 -0.46
CA VAL A 36 26.14 -6.44 -1.63
C VAL A 36 24.95 -7.36 -1.86
N SER A 37 25.11 -8.68 -1.73
CA SER A 37 24.02 -9.64 -1.89
C SER A 37 22.92 -9.44 -0.85
N TRP A 38 23.31 -9.20 0.41
CA TRP A 38 22.38 -8.88 1.49
C TRP A 38 21.64 -7.56 1.25
N PHE A 39 22.35 -6.52 0.80
CA PHE A 39 21.77 -5.22 0.50
C PHE A 39 20.78 -5.30 -0.67
N LEU A 40 21.16 -5.97 -1.77
CA LEU A 40 20.30 -6.18 -2.92
C LEU A 40 19.06 -7.01 -2.57
N GLY A 41 19.20 -8.05 -1.74
CA GLY A 41 18.05 -8.81 -1.25
C GLY A 41 17.05 -7.93 -0.51
N LYS A 42 17.52 -7.04 0.38
CA LYS A 42 16.64 -6.11 1.09
C LYS A 42 15.93 -5.11 0.18
N LEU A 43 16.66 -4.47 -0.74
CA LEU A 43 16.05 -3.54 -1.70
C LEU A 43 15.05 -4.23 -2.61
N SER A 44 15.43 -5.40 -3.12
CA SER A 44 14.58 -6.23 -3.97
C SER A 44 13.28 -6.60 -3.28
N THR A 45 13.34 -6.97 -2.00
CA THR A 45 12.14 -7.23 -1.19
C THR A 45 11.25 -5.99 -1.08
N GLN A 46 11.81 -4.82 -0.75
CA GLN A 46 11.03 -3.58 -0.62
C GLN A 46 10.34 -3.18 -1.92
N ILE A 47 11.05 -3.27 -3.05
CA ILE A 47 10.49 -2.94 -4.37
C ILE A 47 9.41 -3.96 -4.74
N ALA A 48 9.64 -5.26 -4.53
CA ALA A 48 8.63 -6.28 -4.79
C ALA A 48 7.35 -6.08 -3.96
N VAL A 49 7.50 -5.72 -2.67
CA VAL A 49 6.35 -5.40 -1.81
C VAL A 49 5.64 -4.14 -2.28
N SER A 50 6.38 -3.10 -2.69
CA SER A 50 5.80 -1.87 -3.24
C SER A 50 5.01 -2.15 -4.52
N ASP A 51 5.60 -2.84 -5.49
CA ASP A 51 4.95 -3.19 -6.76
C ASP A 51 3.71 -4.07 -6.50
N ALA A 52 3.79 -5.03 -5.57
CA ALA A 52 2.65 -5.85 -5.18
C ALA A 52 1.52 -5.02 -4.55
N THR A 53 1.87 -4.09 -3.66
CA THR A 53 0.93 -3.16 -3.01
C THR A 53 0.24 -2.29 -4.07
N ASP A 54 0.97 -1.77 -5.05
CA ASP A 54 0.41 -0.95 -6.13
C ASP A 54 -0.57 -1.75 -7.01
N ILE A 55 -0.22 -3.00 -7.34
CA ILE A 55 -1.09 -3.91 -8.11
C ILE A 55 -2.39 -4.19 -7.34
N VAL A 56 -2.30 -4.49 -6.05
CA VAL A 56 -3.47 -4.74 -5.20
C VAL A 56 -4.30 -3.49 -5.05
N THR A 57 -3.68 -2.34 -4.78
CA THR A 57 -4.36 -1.04 -4.70
C THR A 57 -5.16 -0.77 -5.97
N LYS A 58 -4.57 -1.03 -7.13
CA LYS A 58 -5.26 -0.86 -8.40
C LYS A 58 -6.43 -1.83 -8.55
N ALA A 59 -6.23 -3.12 -8.27
CA ALA A 59 -7.29 -4.13 -8.33
C ALA A 59 -8.47 -3.79 -7.41
N VAL A 60 -8.18 -3.30 -6.20
CA VAL A 60 -9.19 -2.82 -5.24
C VAL A 60 -9.94 -1.62 -5.80
N ASN A 61 -9.24 -0.60 -6.30
CA ASN A 61 -9.88 0.56 -6.92
C ASN A 61 -10.76 0.18 -8.12
N ASP A 62 -10.28 -0.73 -8.98
CA ASP A 62 -11.03 -1.21 -10.14
C ASP A 62 -12.31 -1.94 -9.68
N SER A 63 -12.22 -2.79 -8.65
CA SER A 63 -13.35 -3.51 -8.05
C SER A 63 -14.36 -2.56 -7.39
N ILE A 64 -13.89 -1.56 -6.64
CA ILE A 64 -14.78 -0.56 -6.03
C ILE A 64 -15.50 0.24 -7.12
N ASN A 65 -14.79 0.66 -8.16
CA ASN A 65 -15.39 1.37 -9.29
C ASN A 65 -16.38 0.51 -10.06
N GLU A 66 -16.14 -0.80 -10.15
CA GLU A 66 -17.09 -1.73 -10.73
C GLU A 66 -18.37 -1.82 -9.90
N VAL A 67 -18.26 -2.07 -8.60
CA VAL A 67 -19.42 -2.18 -7.70
C VAL A 67 -20.20 -0.87 -7.66
N ILE A 68 -19.53 0.28 -7.49
CA ILE A 68 -20.18 1.59 -7.41
C ILE A 68 -20.68 2.06 -8.79
N GLY A 69 -19.90 1.82 -9.86
CA GLY A 69 -20.23 2.25 -11.22
C GLY A 69 -21.40 1.49 -11.85
N GLN A 70 -21.70 0.30 -11.35
CA GLN A 70 -22.84 -0.53 -11.79
C GLN A 70 -24.19 -0.11 -11.17
N GLY A 71 -24.23 0.82 -10.19
CA GLY A 71 -25.45 1.13 -9.43
C GLY A 71 -25.79 2.60 -9.24
N ILE A 72 -27.09 2.85 -9.02
CA ILE A 72 -27.72 4.13 -8.65
C ILE A 72 -27.42 4.42 -7.17
N TYR A 73 -26.15 4.41 -6.78
CA TYR A 73 -25.72 4.71 -5.42
C TYR A 73 -25.73 6.23 -5.21
N GLY A 74 -26.93 6.77 -5.04
CA GLY A 74 -27.15 8.16 -4.65
C GLY A 74 -27.05 8.35 -3.15
N PHE A 75 -26.94 9.61 -2.72
CA PHE A 75 -26.92 9.99 -1.31
C PHE A 75 -28.04 9.33 -0.48
N ASP A 76 -29.26 9.30 -1.03
CA ASP A 76 -30.47 8.76 -0.38
C ASP A 76 -30.43 7.24 -0.14
N TYR A 77 -29.52 6.51 -0.80
CA TYR A 77 -29.37 5.07 -0.58
C TYR A 77 -28.68 4.79 0.75
N PHE A 78 -27.69 5.58 1.13
CA PHE A 78 -26.91 5.37 2.36
C PHE A 78 -27.32 6.27 3.50
N VAL A 79 -27.94 7.41 3.22
CA VAL A 79 -28.20 8.45 4.20
C VAL A 79 -29.66 8.90 4.12
N ASN A 80 -30.29 9.02 5.27
CA ASN A 80 -31.61 9.60 5.41
C ASN A 80 -31.52 10.90 6.24
N LEU A 81 -32.26 11.92 5.81
CA LEU A 81 -32.36 13.22 6.47
C LEU A 81 -33.74 13.36 7.09
N ASP A 82 -33.78 13.31 8.41
CA ASP A 82 -35.01 13.62 9.15
C ASP A 82 -35.21 15.13 9.15
N LYS A 83 -36.43 15.55 8.80
CA LYS A 83 -36.81 16.97 8.70
C LYS A 83 -38.00 17.28 9.61
N ASP A 84 -38.01 18.48 10.16
CA ASP A 84 -39.18 19.01 10.87
C ASP A 84 -40.31 19.43 9.92
N SER A 85 -41.43 19.91 10.47
CA SER A 85 -42.58 20.41 9.70
C SER A 85 -42.24 21.59 8.79
N ASP A 86 -41.15 22.30 9.07
CA ASP A 86 -40.71 23.48 8.33
C ASP A 86 -39.62 23.12 7.29
N GLY A 87 -39.31 21.83 7.14
CA GLY A 87 -38.31 21.31 6.21
C GLY A 87 -36.86 21.44 6.67
N SER A 88 -36.60 21.84 7.92
CA SER A 88 -35.25 21.95 8.49
C SER A 88 -34.75 20.57 8.89
N VAL A 89 -33.50 20.24 8.57
CA VAL A 89 -32.88 18.95 8.95
C VAL A 89 -32.65 18.91 10.46
N THR A 90 -33.17 17.87 11.12
CA THR A 90 -33.06 17.65 12.57
C THR A 90 -32.11 16.52 12.92
N ALA A 91 -32.00 15.51 12.07
CA ALA A 91 -31.06 14.41 12.22
C ALA A 91 -30.58 13.88 10.87
N ILE A 92 -29.35 13.37 10.86
CA ILE A 92 -28.77 12.62 9.75
C ILE A 92 -28.60 11.19 10.25
N THR A 93 -29.26 10.24 9.58
CA THR A 93 -29.16 8.82 9.91
C THR A 93 -28.57 8.07 8.72
N SER A 94 -27.79 7.04 9.00
CA SER A 94 -27.14 6.23 7.97
C SER A 94 -27.80 4.85 7.91
N ASN A 95 -28.09 4.36 6.71
CA ASN A 95 -28.67 3.04 6.49
C ASN A 95 -27.58 1.97 6.58
N MET A 96 -27.38 1.46 7.80
CA MET A 96 -26.36 0.44 8.09
C MET A 96 -26.55 -0.85 7.27
N ALA A 97 -27.78 -1.23 6.96
CA ALA A 97 -28.03 -2.44 6.17
C ALA A 97 -27.44 -2.29 4.76
N HIS A 98 -27.70 -1.15 4.11
CA HIS A 98 -27.17 -0.84 2.79
C HIS A 98 -25.65 -0.67 2.78
N ILE A 99 -25.09 -0.02 3.81
CA ILE A 99 -23.64 0.12 3.96
C ILE A 99 -22.97 -1.25 4.09
N ASN A 100 -23.49 -2.12 4.97
CA ASN A 100 -22.92 -3.46 5.16
C ASN A 100 -23.05 -4.34 3.92
N THR A 101 -24.14 -4.21 3.14
CA THR A 101 -24.28 -4.89 1.86
C THR A 101 -23.20 -4.42 0.88
N LEU A 102 -23.01 -3.10 0.72
CA LEU A 102 -21.95 -2.56 -0.15
C LEU A 102 -20.56 -3.05 0.28
N SER A 103 -20.26 -3.02 1.59
CA SER A 103 -19.01 -3.53 2.15
C SER A 103 -18.78 -4.99 1.76
N THR A 104 -19.83 -5.82 1.81
CA THR A 104 -19.77 -7.24 1.45
C THR A 104 -19.56 -7.42 -0.05
N ASP A 105 -20.28 -6.65 -0.88
CA ASP A 105 -20.16 -6.71 -2.34
C ASP A 105 -18.78 -6.29 -2.82
N ILE A 106 -18.19 -5.24 -2.22
CA ILE A 106 -16.82 -4.81 -2.51
C ILE A 106 -15.81 -5.89 -2.13
N LEU A 107 -15.92 -6.47 -0.93
CA LEU A 107 -15.00 -7.54 -0.52
C LEU A 107 -15.09 -8.75 -1.43
N ASN A 108 -16.30 -9.16 -1.81
CA ASN A 108 -16.50 -10.27 -2.74
C ASN A 108 -15.93 -9.94 -4.13
N SER A 109 -16.18 -8.72 -4.64
CA SER A 109 -15.66 -8.28 -5.94
C SER A 109 -14.14 -8.28 -5.98
N VAL A 110 -13.46 -7.81 -4.92
CA VAL A 110 -11.99 -7.85 -4.82
C VAL A 110 -11.43 -9.29 -4.81
N ILE A 111 -12.14 -10.22 -4.16
CA ILE A 111 -11.76 -11.63 -4.13
C ILE A 111 -11.98 -12.28 -5.51
N GLU A 112 -13.11 -11.98 -6.16
CA GLU A 112 -13.49 -12.51 -7.49
C GLU A 112 -12.67 -11.91 -8.63
N SER A 113 -12.24 -10.64 -8.52
CA SER A 113 -11.30 -10.02 -9.46
C SER A 113 -9.91 -10.68 -9.43
N THR A 114 -9.71 -11.57 -8.47
CA THR A 114 -8.49 -12.30 -8.22
C THR A 114 -8.74 -13.81 -8.40
N ASP A 115 -7.69 -14.62 -8.60
CA ASP A 115 -7.85 -16.09 -8.58
C ASP A 115 -7.99 -16.57 -7.12
N ASN A 116 -9.17 -16.32 -6.53
CA ASN A 116 -9.52 -16.65 -5.13
C ASN A 116 -8.58 -15.98 -4.12
N GLY A 117 -8.26 -14.71 -4.32
CA GLY A 117 -7.34 -13.94 -3.46
C GLY A 117 -5.85 -14.16 -3.74
N VAL A 118 -5.48 -14.94 -4.77
CA VAL A 118 -4.10 -15.08 -5.23
C VAL A 118 -3.86 -14.32 -6.55
N ILE A 119 -2.85 -13.44 -6.58
CA ILE A 119 -2.34 -12.78 -7.79
C ILE A 119 -0.91 -13.25 -8.04
N ASN A 120 -0.65 -13.80 -9.23
CA ASN A 120 0.71 -14.15 -9.66
C ASN A 120 1.24 -13.07 -10.60
N VAL A 121 2.39 -12.49 -10.28
CA VAL A 121 3.02 -11.40 -11.02
C VAL A 121 4.47 -11.74 -11.32
N GLY A 122 4.88 -11.57 -12.57
CA GLY A 122 6.29 -11.57 -12.94
C GLY A 122 6.87 -10.15 -12.81
N ILE A 123 7.78 -9.94 -11.86
CA ILE A 123 8.51 -8.67 -11.73
C ILE A 123 9.89 -8.83 -12.37
N PRO A 124 10.23 -8.07 -13.43
CA PRO A 124 11.55 -8.14 -14.04
C PRO A 124 12.65 -7.90 -13.02
N PHE A 125 13.66 -8.79 -12.97
CA PHE A 125 14.76 -8.69 -12.00
C PHE A 125 15.43 -7.30 -11.99
N GLY A 126 15.51 -6.65 -13.15
CA GLY A 126 16.07 -5.31 -13.27
C GLY A 126 15.30 -4.24 -12.49
N ASN A 127 13.98 -4.37 -12.32
CA ASN A 127 13.18 -3.45 -11.48
C ASN A 127 13.61 -3.55 -10.02
N LEU A 128 13.87 -4.77 -9.55
CA LEU A 128 14.26 -5.07 -8.18
C LEU A 128 15.66 -4.56 -7.81
N THR A 129 16.48 -4.21 -8.80
CA THR A 129 17.81 -3.62 -8.55
C THR A 129 17.73 -2.14 -8.16
N GLY A 130 16.61 -1.47 -8.41
CA GLY A 130 16.44 -0.02 -8.22
C GLY A 130 17.23 0.84 -9.23
N LEU A 131 17.87 0.24 -10.23
CA LEU A 131 18.65 0.95 -11.24
C LEU A 131 17.76 1.32 -12.44
N ASN A 132 17.60 2.62 -12.70
CA ASN A 132 16.80 3.13 -13.82
C ASN A 132 17.22 2.55 -15.19
N LEU A 133 18.50 2.22 -15.38
CA LEU A 133 19.02 1.64 -16.63
C LEU A 133 18.58 0.19 -16.89
N LEU A 134 18.18 -0.51 -15.82
CA LEU A 134 17.79 -1.91 -15.82
C LEU A 134 16.27 -2.10 -15.69
N LEU A 135 15.48 -1.02 -15.63
CA LEU A 135 14.02 -1.12 -15.62
C LEU A 135 13.50 -1.97 -16.79
N ASN A 136 12.59 -2.88 -16.48
CA ASN A 136 11.95 -3.84 -17.38
C ASN A 136 12.93 -4.75 -18.13
N LYS A 137 14.13 -4.99 -17.57
CA LYS A 137 15.12 -5.92 -18.14
C LYS A 137 15.40 -7.09 -17.21
N GLY A 138 15.88 -8.17 -17.81
CA GLY A 138 16.24 -9.39 -17.10
C GLY A 138 15.10 -10.42 -17.07
N PRO A 139 15.35 -11.59 -16.47
CA PRO A 139 14.31 -12.59 -16.27
C PRO A 139 13.28 -12.11 -15.25
N ASP A 140 12.04 -12.56 -15.41
CA ASP A 140 10.98 -12.28 -14.44
C ASP A 140 11.20 -13.10 -13.16
N VAL A 141 11.05 -12.42 -12.04
CA VAL A 141 10.97 -13.03 -10.71
C VAL A 141 9.49 -13.23 -10.41
N ASN A 142 9.11 -14.48 -10.19
CA ASN A 142 7.73 -14.81 -9.82
C ASN A 142 7.46 -14.33 -8.39
N VAL A 143 6.52 -13.40 -8.26
CA VAL A 143 5.98 -12.90 -7.01
C VAL A 143 4.53 -13.33 -6.92
N GLN A 144 4.16 -13.93 -5.81
CA GLN A 144 2.79 -14.34 -5.53
C GLN A 144 2.26 -13.46 -4.41
N ILE A 145 1.11 -12.84 -4.65
CA ILE A 145 0.43 -11.95 -3.70
C ILE A 145 -0.80 -12.70 -3.21
N ILE A 146 -0.92 -12.86 -1.91
CA ILE A 146 -2.04 -13.56 -1.26
C ILE A 146 -2.80 -12.55 -0.41
N MET A 147 -4.04 -12.29 -0.75
CA MET A 147 -4.95 -11.49 0.07
C MET A 147 -5.38 -12.30 1.28
N LEU A 148 -5.30 -11.69 2.46
CA LEU A 148 -5.66 -12.32 3.72
C LEU A 148 -7.14 -12.07 4.06
N THR A 149 -7.76 -13.06 4.71
CA THR A 149 -9.15 -12.98 5.17
C THR A 149 -9.39 -11.90 6.25
N SER A 150 -8.33 -11.31 6.82
CA SER A 150 -8.43 -10.17 7.74
C SER A 150 -8.84 -8.86 7.07
N SER A 151 -8.87 -8.83 5.74
CA SER A 151 -9.33 -7.69 4.95
C SER A 151 -10.74 -7.25 5.37
N ARG A 152 -10.94 -5.95 5.50
CA ARG A 152 -12.15 -5.36 6.07
C ARG A 152 -12.52 -4.05 5.40
N VAL A 153 -13.80 -3.71 5.49
CA VAL A 153 -14.33 -2.44 5.02
C VAL A 153 -14.97 -1.73 6.19
N ASP A 154 -14.43 -0.56 6.52
CA ASP A 154 -14.96 0.34 7.53
C ASP A 154 -15.64 1.54 6.83
N PHE A 155 -16.49 2.27 7.56
CA PHE A 155 -17.08 3.50 7.06
C PHE A 155 -16.99 4.60 8.11
N ARG A 156 -16.89 5.84 7.65
CA ARG A 156 -16.78 7.01 8.50
C ARG A 156 -17.66 8.15 7.98
N ASN A 157 -18.33 8.80 8.91
CA ASN A 157 -19.13 9.99 8.66
C ASN A 157 -18.30 11.24 8.96
N GLU A 158 -18.23 12.16 8.00
CA GLU A 158 -17.60 13.48 8.17
C GLU A 158 -18.64 14.58 8.01
N VAL A 159 -18.61 15.56 8.91
CA VAL A 159 -19.40 16.80 8.80
C VAL A 159 -18.45 17.99 8.87
N VAL A 160 -18.38 18.76 7.79
CA VAL A 160 -17.46 19.90 7.66
C VAL A 160 -18.25 21.16 7.37
N SER A 161 -18.01 22.24 8.13
CA SER A 161 -18.62 23.55 7.86
C SER A 161 -18.07 24.15 6.56
N CYS A 162 -18.94 24.51 5.61
CA CYS A 162 -18.54 24.99 4.28
C CYS A 162 -19.10 26.38 3.90
N GLY A 163 -19.77 27.06 4.83
CA GLY A 163 -20.33 28.40 4.59
C GLY A 163 -21.14 28.94 5.76
N ILE A 164 -21.76 30.11 5.56
CA ILE A 164 -22.67 30.70 6.54
C ILE A 164 -23.94 29.82 6.61
N ASN A 165 -24.08 29.08 7.70
CA ASN A 165 -25.13 28.07 7.92
C ASN A 165 -25.13 26.95 6.87
N GLN A 166 -23.96 26.50 6.42
CA GLN A 166 -23.84 25.33 5.55
C GLN A 166 -22.87 24.32 6.14
N ALA A 167 -23.29 23.06 6.13
CA ALA A 167 -22.45 21.93 6.53
C ALA A 167 -22.45 20.88 5.42
N LYS A 168 -21.27 20.50 4.98
CA LYS A 168 -21.04 19.38 4.08
C LYS A 168 -21.02 18.09 4.90
N TYR A 169 -21.86 17.13 4.55
CA TYR A 169 -21.82 15.78 5.12
C TYR A 169 -21.23 14.83 4.08
N GLN A 170 -20.31 13.97 4.49
CA GLN A 170 -19.69 12.95 3.63
C GLN A 170 -19.71 11.59 4.34
N LEU A 171 -20.06 10.55 3.59
CA LEU A 171 -19.89 9.16 3.98
C LEU A 171 -18.70 8.61 3.19
N VAL A 172 -17.64 8.27 3.92
CA VAL A 172 -16.40 7.70 3.39
C VAL A 172 -16.36 6.23 3.72
N LEU A 173 -16.06 5.41 2.71
CA LEU A 173 -15.79 3.99 2.85
C LEU A 173 -14.27 3.79 2.83
N GLU A 174 -13.75 3.04 3.80
CA GLU A 174 -12.33 2.71 3.92
C GLU A 174 -12.17 1.20 3.73
N VAL A 175 -11.52 0.80 2.64
CA VAL A 175 -11.25 -0.60 2.32
C VAL A 175 -9.80 -0.90 2.70
N THR A 176 -9.61 -1.75 3.72
CA THR A 176 -8.29 -2.21 4.17
C THR A 176 -8.09 -3.65 3.71
N ILE A 177 -7.08 -3.86 2.85
CA ILE A 177 -6.67 -5.19 2.39
C ILE A 177 -5.30 -5.52 2.96
N ASP A 178 -5.23 -6.63 3.69
CA ASP A 178 -3.97 -7.21 4.15
C ASP A 178 -3.48 -8.24 3.13
N ILE A 179 -2.19 -8.19 2.79
CA ILE A 179 -1.58 -9.07 1.80
C ILE A 179 -0.28 -9.70 2.31
N ASP A 180 -0.02 -10.93 1.89
CA ASP A 180 1.28 -11.58 1.97
C ASP A 180 1.92 -11.62 0.58
N VAL A 181 3.15 -11.12 0.49
CA VAL A 181 3.95 -11.08 -0.74
C VAL A 181 5.03 -12.15 -0.65
N LEU A 182 4.85 -13.22 -1.43
CA LEU A 182 5.75 -14.36 -1.52
C LEU A 182 6.75 -14.11 -2.65
N ILE A 183 8.03 -14.05 -2.27
CA ILE A 183 9.17 -13.80 -3.14
C ILE A 183 10.13 -14.99 -3.00
N PRO A 184 10.97 -15.35 -3.99
CA PRO A 184 11.75 -16.59 -3.92
C PRO A 184 12.68 -16.74 -2.70
N TRP A 185 13.04 -15.65 -2.03
CA TRP A 185 13.92 -15.65 -0.85
C TRP A 185 13.22 -15.30 0.46
N GLY A 186 11.90 -15.07 0.47
CA GLY A 186 11.16 -14.74 1.69
C GLY A 186 9.70 -14.34 1.46
N THR A 187 9.00 -14.12 2.57
CA THR A 187 7.62 -13.63 2.60
C THR A 187 7.56 -12.37 3.43
N GLU A 188 6.87 -11.34 2.94
CA GLU A 188 6.63 -10.10 3.67
C GLU A 188 5.14 -9.77 3.64
N SER A 189 4.62 -9.27 4.75
CA SER A 189 3.22 -8.81 4.84
C SER A 189 3.14 -7.31 4.62
N ALA A 190 2.09 -6.86 3.95
CA ALA A 190 1.79 -5.45 3.72
C ALA A 190 0.28 -5.19 3.85
N THR A 191 -0.09 -3.94 4.10
CA THR A 191 -1.49 -3.52 4.20
C THR A 191 -1.71 -2.35 3.25
N THR A 192 -2.77 -2.44 2.47
CA THR A 192 -3.24 -1.39 1.56
C THR A 192 -4.53 -0.80 2.10
N VAL A 193 -4.63 0.53 2.15
CA VAL A 193 -5.86 1.24 2.52
C VAL A 193 -6.30 2.10 1.35
N THR A 194 -7.55 1.91 0.92
CA THR A 194 -8.19 2.70 -0.14
C THR A 194 -9.45 3.35 0.38
N GLU A 195 -9.56 4.67 0.24
CA GLU A 195 -10.72 5.45 0.68
C GLU A 195 -11.56 5.89 -0.52
N VAL A 196 -12.88 5.75 -0.41
CA VAL A 196 -13.84 6.18 -1.44
C VAL A 196 -15.01 6.90 -0.80
N ILE A 197 -15.37 8.06 -1.35
CA ILE A 197 -16.58 8.79 -0.93
C ILE A 197 -17.78 8.15 -1.64
N VAL A 198 -18.69 7.58 -0.87
CA VAL A 198 -19.87 6.87 -1.39
C VAL A 198 -21.15 7.72 -1.30
N ALA A 199 -21.17 8.74 -0.45
CA ALA A 199 -22.24 9.74 -0.41
C ALA A 199 -21.70 11.10 0.04
N ASP A 200 -22.20 12.18 -0.57
CA ASP A 200 -21.84 13.57 -0.24
C ASP A 200 -23.08 14.46 -0.41
N THR A 201 -23.34 15.35 0.55
CA THR A 201 -24.37 16.40 0.41
C THR A 201 -23.99 17.67 1.17
N VAL A 202 -24.55 18.80 0.73
CA VAL A 202 -24.48 20.08 1.46
C VAL A 202 -25.81 20.36 2.12
N ILE A 203 -25.81 20.45 3.43
CA ILE A 203 -26.97 20.79 4.26
C ILE A 203 -26.95 22.29 4.51
N VAL A 204 -28.02 22.97 4.09
CA VAL A 204 -28.21 24.41 4.31
C VAL A 204 -29.16 24.62 5.48
N GLY A 205 -28.66 25.25 6.53
CA GLY A 205 -29.43 25.70 7.69
C GLY A 205 -30.02 27.10 7.48
N LYS A 206 -31.04 27.43 8.28
CA LYS A 206 -31.65 28.77 8.27
C LYS A 206 -30.66 29.80 8.83
N VAL A 207 -30.56 30.96 8.18
CA VAL A 207 -29.79 32.09 8.72
C VAL A 207 -30.59 32.72 9.86
N PRO A 208 -30.03 32.87 11.07
CA PRO A 208 -30.75 33.52 12.15
C PRO A 208 -31.09 34.96 11.77
N ASN A 209 -32.37 35.35 11.91
CA ASN A 209 -32.77 36.75 11.81
C ASN A 209 -32.25 37.47 13.06
N THR A 210 -31.08 38.10 12.96
CA THR A 210 -30.61 39.02 14.00
C THR A 210 -31.52 40.24 13.98
N TYR A 211 -32.47 40.30 14.89
CA TYR A 211 -33.13 41.55 15.25
C TYR A 211 -32.10 42.43 15.95
N LEU A 212 -31.40 43.26 15.19
CA LEU A 212 -30.72 44.42 15.75
C LEU A 212 -31.81 45.40 16.22
N ASN A 213 -32.33 45.18 17.42
CA ASN A 213 -33.03 46.21 18.17
C ASN A 213 -31.98 47.25 18.59
N MET A 214 -31.67 48.17 17.68
CA MET A 214 -31.13 49.47 18.06
C MET A 214 -32.32 50.27 18.59
N GLU A 215 -32.58 50.12 19.89
CA GLU A 215 -33.49 51.00 20.62
C GLU A 215 -32.85 52.39 20.72
N ASN A 216 -33.67 53.42 20.46
CA ASN A 216 -33.31 54.82 20.27
C ASN A 216 -32.51 55.46 21.40
#